data_AF-A0A5C8B1Q8-F1
#
_entry.id   AF-A0A5C8B1Q8-F1
#
_cell.length_a   1.000
_cell.length_b   1.000
_cell.length_c   1.000
_cell.angle_alpha   90.00
_cell.angle_beta   90.00
_cell.angle_gamma   90.00
#
_symmetry.space_group_name_H-M   'P 1'
#
loop_
_entity.id
_entity.type
_entity.pdbx_description
1 polymer ?
#
loop_
_entity_poly.entity_id
_entity_poly.type
_entity_poly.pdbx_seq_one_letter_code
_entity_poly.pdbx_strand_id
1 'polypeptide(L)'
;MINMHNYNLGITHAAIDNTMQNIYLGKLTDDGWDWYGKTGSGRRNTSYQGKTERVRDGWFVGYLQKSGQTYVVVTNLTDIKTPTGSEHDTSGGPQAKAITQDIIKQLQLK
;
A
#
# COMPACT_ATOMS: atom_id res chain seq x y z
N MET A 1 -6.20 19.34 10.49
CA MET A 1 -5.58 18.03 10.18
C MET A 1 -4.48 18.28 9.16
N ILE A 2 -3.24 17.87 9.47
CA ILE A 2 -2.08 17.96 8.57
C ILE A 2 -2.16 16.77 7.60
N ASN A 3 -2.31 17.03 6.30
CA ASN A 3 -2.32 15.99 5.27
C ASN A 3 -1.80 16.52 3.93
N MET A 4 -1.37 15.60 3.06
CA MET A 4 -0.82 15.89 1.74
C MET A 4 -1.88 16.50 0.80
N HIS A 5 -3.10 15.98 0.82
CA HIS A 5 -4.19 16.39 -0.09
C HIS A 5 -4.65 17.84 0.08
N ASN A 6 -4.52 18.38 1.28
CA ASN A 6 -4.91 19.76 1.60
C ASN A 6 -3.70 20.68 1.68
N TYR A 7 -2.52 20.25 1.19
CA TYR A 7 -1.28 21.03 1.20
C TYR A 7 -0.81 21.50 2.58
N ASN A 8 -1.18 20.78 3.65
CA ASN A 8 -0.93 21.20 5.03
C ASN A 8 0.36 20.63 5.65
N LEU A 9 1.32 20.17 4.83
CA LEU A 9 2.54 19.49 5.29
C LEU A 9 3.71 20.44 5.62
N GLY A 10 3.57 21.76 5.43
CA GLY A 10 4.65 22.73 5.66
C GLY A 10 5.79 22.63 4.64
N ILE A 11 5.52 22.07 3.46
CA ILE A 11 6.43 21.97 2.31
C ILE A 11 5.79 22.64 1.09
N THR A 12 6.57 22.85 0.02
CA THR A 12 6.06 23.53 -1.17
C THR A 12 4.95 22.73 -1.86
N HIS A 13 3.99 23.43 -2.47
CA HIS A 13 2.94 22.79 -3.28
C HIS A 13 3.56 21.93 -4.40
N ALA A 14 4.61 22.42 -5.05
CA ALA A 14 5.32 21.66 -6.08
C ALA A 14 5.88 20.32 -5.58
N ALA A 15 6.37 20.24 -4.33
CA ALA A 15 6.84 18.97 -3.77
C ALA A 15 5.67 17.98 -3.58
N ILE A 16 4.51 18.48 -3.16
CA ILE A 16 3.28 17.69 -3.00
C ILE A 16 2.77 17.22 -4.36
N ASP A 17 2.67 18.12 -5.33
CA ASP A 17 2.20 17.83 -6.70
C ASP A 17 3.08 16.77 -7.37
N ASN A 18 4.41 16.97 -7.34
CA ASN A 18 5.36 16.01 -7.90
C ASN A 18 5.26 14.65 -7.20
N THR A 19 5.04 14.63 -5.89
CA THR A 19 4.86 13.38 -5.15
C THR A 19 3.59 12.66 -5.58
N MET A 20 2.45 13.36 -5.62
CA MET A 20 1.17 12.78 -6.06
C MET A 20 1.23 12.27 -7.51
N GLN A 21 1.90 13.00 -8.40
CA GLN A 21 2.13 12.58 -9.77
C GLN A 21 2.95 11.28 -9.85
N ASN A 22 4.03 11.18 -9.07
CA ASN A 22 4.94 10.02 -9.11
C ASN A 22 4.33 8.74 -8.53
N ILE A 23 3.33 8.85 -7.64
CA ILE A 23 2.67 7.69 -7.04
C ILE A 23 1.37 7.30 -7.76
N TYR A 24 1.02 7.95 -8.86
CA TYR A 24 -0.14 7.56 -9.67
C TYR A 24 0.10 6.23 -10.37
N LEU A 25 -0.84 5.30 -10.25
CA LEU A 25 -0.74 3.94 -10.80
C LEU A 25 -1.78 3.66 -11.88
N GLY A 26 -2.59 4.65 -12.26
CA GLY A 26 -3.65 4.51 -13.27
C GLY A 26 -5.05 4.42 -12.66
N LYS A 27 -6.01 3.96 -13.48
CA LYS A 27 -7.38 3.67 -13.03
C LYS A 27 -7.45 2.27 -12.43
N LEU A 28 -8.13 2.11 -11.30
CA LEU A 28 -8.27 0.80 -10.65
C LEU A 28 -9.40 -0.07 -11.20
N THR A 29 -10.57 0.53 -11.33
CA THR A 29 -11.80 -0.14 -11.76
C THR A 29 -12.33 0.55 -12.99
N ASP A 30 -13.19 -0.14 -13.74
CA ASP A 30 -13.89 0.41 -14.89
C ASP A 30 -14.74 1.64 -14.51
N ASP A 31 -15.11 1.75 -13.22
CA ASP A 31 -15.83 2.90 -12.64
C ASP A 31 -14.96 4.15 -12.44
N GLY A 32 -13.69 4.11 -12.85
CA GLY A 32 -12.87 5.30 -13.08
C GLY A 32 -12.20 5.93 -11.85
N TRP A 33 -12.06 5.20 -10.74
CA TRP A 33 -11.27 5.65 -9.59
C TRP A 33 -9.78 5.79 -9.96
N ASP A 34 -9.23 7.00 -9.79
CA ASP A 34 -7.80 7.24 -9.89
C ASP A 34 -7.10 6.58 -8.69
N TRP A 35 -6.09 5.76 -8.97
CA TRP A 35 -5.36 5.01 -7.96
C TRP A 35 -3.97 5.57 -7.78
N TYR A 36 -3.61 5.81 -6.52
CA TYR A 36 -2.30 6.28 -6.12
C TYR A 36 -1.75 5.39 -5.02
N GLY A 37 -0.45 5.12 -5.02
CA GLY A 37 0.18 4.49 -3.86
C GLY A 37 1.56 3.92 -4.11
N LYS A 38 2.12 3.38 -3.03
CA LYS A 38 3.46 2.85 -2.99
C LYS A 38 3.52 1.55 -2.22
N THR A 39 4.28 0.60 -2.76
CA THR A 39 4.64 -0.64 -2.06
C THR A 39 5.88 -0.44 -1.19
N GLY A 40 5.90 -1.14 -0.06
CA GLY A 40 7.05 -1.32 0.82
C GLY A 40 7.24 -2.80 1.15
N SER A 41 8.48 -3.24 1.37
CA SER A 41 8.79 -4.62 1.74
C SER A 41 9.94 -4.65 2.73
N GLY A 42 9.81 -5.51 3.74
CA GLY A 42 10.81 -5.69 4.78
C GLY A 42 10.99 -7.15 5.12
N ARG A 43 12.09 -7.46 5.80
CA ARG A 43 12.27 -8.74 6.49
C ARG A 43 12.83 -8.45 7.87
N ARG A 44 12.33 -9.13 8.89
CA ARG A 44 12.79 -8.99 10.27
C ARG A 44 12.88 -10.35 10.95
N ASN A 45 13.79 -10.47 11.90
CA ASN A 45 13.85 -11.64 12.75
C ASN A 45 12.80 -11.52 13.86
N THR A 46 12.05 -12.59 14.09
CA THR A 46 11.11 -12.73 15.20
C THR A 46 11.32 -14.07 15.89
N SER A 47 10.87 -14.20 17.14
CA SER A 47 10.79 -15.50 17.79
C SER A 47 9.38 -16.06 17.61
N TYR A 48 9.28 -17.28 17.10
CA TYR A 48 8.03 -18.02 17.02
C TYR A 48 8.26 -19.45 17.47
N GLN A 49 7.48 -19.90 18.47
CA GLN A 49 7.59 -21.24 19.06
C GLN A 49 9.04 -21.62 19.46
N GLY A 50 9.79 -20.66 20.02
CA GLY A 50 11.17 -20.87 20.47
C GLY A 50 12.22 -20.94 19.35
N LYS A 51 11.84 -20.69 18.08
CA LYS A 51 12.76 -20.60 16.94
C LYS A 51 12.84 -19.15 16.43
N THR A 52 14.01 -18.78 15.92
CA THR A 52 14.16 -17.51 15.20
C THR A 52 13.65 -17.69 13.77
N GLU A 53 12.59 -16.95 13.43
CA GLU A 53 12.00 -16.89 12.11
C GLU A 53 12.40 -15.58 11.42
N ARG A 54 12.75 -15.64 10.13
CA ARG A 54 12.98 -14.45 9.31
C ARG A 54 11.71 -14.16 8.52
N VAL A 55 10.76 -13.51 9.18
CA VAL A 55 9.47 -13.18 8.59
C VAL A 55 9.59 -12.00 7.64
N ARG A 56 8.69 -11.96 6.67
CA ARG A 56 8.59 -10.89 5.69
C ARG A 56 7.41 -9.98 6.03
N ASP A 57 7.65 -8.69 5.91
CA ASP A 57 6.66 -7.64 6.03
C ASP A 57 6.31 -7.08 4.64
N GLY A 58 5.06 -6.71 4.45
CA GLY A 58 4.54 -6.10 3.24
C GLY A 58 3.70 -4.88 3.54
N TRP A 59 3.85 -3.84 2.72
CA TRP A 59 3.03 -2.64 2.80
C TRP A 59 2.51 -2.25 1.42
N PHE A 60 1.27 -1.79 1.40
CA PHE A 60 0.75 -0.92 0.36
C PHE A 60 0.02 0.24 1.03
N VAL A 61 0.47 1.46 0.74
CA VAL A 61 -0.13 2.70 1.25
C VAL A 61 -0.49 3.56 0.05
N GLY A 62 -1.69 4.12 0.05
CA GLY A 62 -2.18 4.86 -1.09
C GLY A 62 -3.51 5.55 -0.84
N TYR A 63 -4.13 5.99 -1.93
CA TYR A 63 -5.47 6.52 -1.92
C TYR A 63 -6.16 6.34 -3.27
N LEU A 64 -7.49 6.42 -3.23
CA LEU A 64 -8.36 6.46 -4.39
C LEU A 64 -8.98 7.85 -4.49
N GLN A 65 -9.15 8.37 -5.70
CA GLN A 65 -9.78 9.65 -5.94
C GLN A 65 -10.79 9.58 -7.09
N LYS A 66 -11.98 10.16 -6.90
CA LYS A 66 -13.03 10.31 -7.93
C LYS A 66 -13.98 11.43 -7.53
N SER A 67 -14.26 12.35 -8.45
CA SER A 67 -15.28 13.42 -8.28
C SER A 67 -15.18 14.20 -6.96
N GLY A 68 -13.96 14.50 -6.50
CA GLY A 68 -13.70 15.21 -5.24
C GLY A 68 -13.78 14.35 -3.97
N GLN A 69 -14.14 13.07 -4.09
CA GLN A 69 -14.05 12.10 -3.00
C GLN A 69 -12.66 11.45 -2.98
N THR A 70 -12.12 11.30 -1.77
CA THR A 70 -10.84 10.63 -1.53
C THR A 70 -11.00 9.56 -0.46
N TYR A 71 -10.42 8.38 -0.69
CA TYR A 71 -10.29 7.31 0.31
C TYR A 71 -8.81 6.99 0.49
N VAL A 72 -8.32 7.05 1.74
CA VAL A 72 -6.96 6.59 2.07
C VAL A 72 -6.99 5.09 2.35
N VAL A 73 -6.04 4.36 1.79
CA VAL A 73 -5.92 2.90 1.98
C VAL A 73 -4.55 2.55 2.52
N VAL A 74 -4.54 1.67 3.52
CA VAL A 74 -3.34 1.13 4.15
C VAL A 74 -3.54 -0.36 4.31
N THR A 75 -2.66 -1.15 3.73
CA THR A 75 -2.60 -2.59 3.96
C THR A 75 -1.19 -2.94 4.40
N ASN A 76 -1.12 -3.64 5.53
CA ASN A 76 0.09 -4.26 6.02
C ASN A 76 -0.13 -5.77 6.19
N LEU A 77 0.91 -6.54 5.92
CA LEU A 77 0.99 -7.94 6.26
C LEU A 77 2.35 -8.24 6.89
N THR A 78 2.37 -9.24 7.75
CA THR A 78 3.58 -9.88 8.27
C THR A 78 3.32 -11.38 8.22
N ASP A 79 4.24 -12.13 7.62
CA ASP A 79 4.14 -13.59 7.65
C ASP A 79 4.29 -14.13 9.07
N ILE A 80 3.56 -15.19 9.41
CA ILE A 80 3.62 -15.82 10.75
C ILE A 80 4.86 -16.71 10.94
N LYS A 81 5.52 -17.09 9.84
CA LYS A 81 6.72 -17.94 9.78
C LYS A 81 7.56 -17.56 8.57
N THR A 82 8.81 -18.01 8.51
CA THR A 82 9.67 -17.78 7.35
C THR A 82 9.03 -18.39 6.09
N PRO A 83 8.87 -17.62 4.99
CA PRO A 83 8.40 -18.17 3.73
C PRO A 83 9.37 -19.23 3.19
N THR A 84 8.84 -20.33 2.66
CA THR A 84 9.64 -21.47 2.16
C THR A 84 9.30 -21.78 0.71
N GLY A 85 10.17 -22.53 0.03
CA GLY A 85 9.94 -22.94 -1.35
C GLY A 85 9.87 -21.75 -2.30
N SER A 86 8.92 -21.75 -3.23
CA SER A 86 8.74 -20.69 -4.23
C SER A 86 8.41 -19.31 -3.63
N GLU A 87 7.94 -19.26 -2.38
CA GLU A 87 7.59 -18.00 -1.73
C GLU A 87 8.80 -17.30 -1.09
N HIS A 88 9.91 -18.01 -0.86
CA HIS A 88 11.08 -17.50 -0.13
C HIS A 88 11.60 -16.17 -0.69
N ASP A 89 11.67 -16.07 -2.03
CA ASP A 89 12.26 -14.92 -2.72
C ASP A 89 11.23 -13.82 -3.05
N THR A 90 9.95 -14.06 -2.77
CA THR A 90 8.90 -13.08 -3.05
C THR A 90 8.86 -11.95 -2.01
N SER A 91 8.48 -10.76 -2.45
CA SER A 91 8.39 -9.55 -1.62
C SER A 91 6.98 -9.32 -1.09
N GLY A 92 6.84 -8.79 0.13
CA GLY A 92 5.53 -8.62 0.78
C GLY A 92 4.71 -7.45 0.22
N GLY A 93 5.37 -6.43 -0.32
CA GLY A 93 4.72 -5.24 -0.87
C GLY A 93 3.79 -5.53 -2.05
N PRO A 94 4.23 -6.29 -3.07
CA PRO A 94 3.35 -6.76 -4.14
C PRO A 94 2.13 -7.54 -3.62
N GLN A 95 2.29 -8.39 -2.61
CA GLN A 95 1.18 -9.12 -2.00
C GLN A 95 0.21 -8.18 -1.29
N ALA A 96 0.71 -7.23 -0.49
CA ALA A 96 -0.12 -6.21 0.18
C ALA A 96 -0.90 -5.36 -0.85
N LYS A 97 -0.28 -5.01 -1.98
CA LYS A 97 -0.95 -4.31 -3.08
C LYS A 97 -2.08 -5.14 -3.68
N ALA A 98 -1.83 -6.43 -3.98
CA ALA A 98 -2.84 -7.32 -4.54
C ALA A 98 -4.03 -7.48 -3.58
N ILE A 99 -3.78 -7.71 -2.29
CA ILE A 99 -4.82 -7.77 -1.25
C ILE A 99 -5.63 -6.47 -1.21
N THR A 100 -4.97 -5.31 -1.29
CA THR A 100 -5.67 -4.02 -1.33
C THR A 100 -6.60 -3.92 -2.54
N GLN A 101 -6.13 -4.34 -3.73
CA GLN A 101 -6.94 -4.35 -4.95
C GLN A 101 -8.18 -5.23 -4.80
N ASP A 102 -8.02 -6.42 -4.22
CA ASP A 102 -9.12 -7.36 -4.04
C ASP A 102 -10.16 -6.84 -3.04
N ILE A 103 -9.71 -6.26 -1.92
CA ILE A 103 -10.61 -5.62 -0.94
C ILE A 103 -11.40 -4.48 -1.60
N ILE A 104 -10.74 -3.60 -2.35
CA ILE A 104 -11.43 -2.46 -2.98
C ILE A 104 -12.47 -2.93 -4.00
N LYS A 105 -12.15 -3.96 -4.81
CA LYS A 105 -13.11 -4.55 -5.76
C LYS A 105 -14.34 -5.11 -5.04
N GLN A 106 -14.16 -5.71 -3.86
CA GLN A 106 -15.27 -6.25 -3.06
C GLN A 106 -16.12 -5.16 -2.41
N LEU A 107 -15.54 -4.01 -2.07
CA LEU A 107 -16.26 -2.91 -1.43
C LEU A 107 -17.26 -2.21 -2.36
N GLN A 108 -17.19 -2.43 -3.68
CA GLN A 108 -18.08 -1.82 -4.67
C GLN A 108 -18.26 -0.30 -4.45
N LEU A 109 -17.14 0.40 -4.29
CA LEU A 109 -17.13 1.84 -4.00
C LEU A 109 -17.88 2.61 -5.08
N LYS A 110 -18.93 3.33 -4.68
CA LYS A 110 -19.78 4.13 -5.56
C LYS A 110 -19.17 5.51 -5.82
#